data_AF-F2EHT6-F1
#
_entry.id   AF-F2EHT6-F1
#
_cell.length_a   1.000
_cell.length_b   1.000
_cell.length_c   1.000
_cell.angle_alpha   90.00
_cell.angle_beta   90.00
_cell.angle_gamma   90.00
#
_symmetry.space_group_name_H-M   'P 1'
#
loop_
_entity.id
_entity.type
_entity.pdbx_description
1 polymer ?
#
loop_
_entity_poly.entity_id
_entity_poly.type
_entity_poly.pdbx_seq_one_letter_code
_entity_poly.pdbx_strand_id
1 'polypeptide(L)'
;MALSGRLLLFLSLVAMTAVTGTSDIIVTRCYPPPTPAVNASTSTSAFRRDLLSLLDALPSAAAPTGFASMRTGGSSARGLCFGDPAPGPCLRCLSDTARKIADLCDDANRRAGFLTDGCFLGYAGTNASSAGADDTDISGVTFSGDAVPCIDAVDVQRLVAVARSLVPLSANGQVAAADATATATNGDTVRVLAQCATDRAPAECARCLRDSSLLMAKSWGLTFADGAVQGSVAEVLGPNCYLRFQISAPPLPVGEKIRRMVKDHIVLTVCIGFILAVAIVVPVVHACRMVTRKLAENAAAAPAAEGKP
;
A
#
# COMPACT_ATOMS: atom_id res chain seq x y z
N MET A 1 9.40 -11.64 53.64
CA MET A 1 10.56 -10.89 53.10
C MET A 1 11.62 -11.94 52.76
N ALA A 2 12.15 -12.12 51.56
CA ALA A 2 12.16 -11.29 50.37
C ALA A 2 12.08 -12.22 49.14
N LEU A 3 11.02 -12.05 48.33
CA LEU A 3 10.97 -12.58 46.98
C LEU A 3 11.95 -11.73 46.15
N SER A 4 13.08 -12.33 45.78
CA SER A 4 14.18 -11.71 45.05
C SER A 4 13.69 -11.07 43.75
N GLY A 5 13.76 -9.73 43.71
CA GLY A 5 13.34 -8.82 42.63
C GLY A 5 14.14 -8.91 41.33
N ARG A 6 14.49 -10.12 40.90
CA ARG A 6 15.10 -10.40 39.59
C ARG A 6 14.11 -10.96 38.56
N LEU A 7 12.87 -11.27 38.98
CA LEU A 7 11.81 -11.78 38.09
C LEU A 7 10.83 -10.68 37.61
N LEU A 8 10.89 -9.48 38.19
CA LEU A 8 10.00 -8.35 37.86
C LEU A 8 10.60 -7.34 36.87
N LEU A 9 11.86 -7.53 36.45
CA LEU A 9 12.52 -6.67 35.45
C LEU A 9 12.37 -7.17 34.00
N PHE A 10 11.73 -8.32 33.78
CA PHE A 10 11.50 -8.88 32.44
C PHE A 10 10.12 -8.57 31.83
N LEU A 11 9.29 -7.73 32.48
CA LEU A 11 7.88 -7.52 32.09
C LEU A 11 7.52 -6.11 31.59
N SER A 12 8.49 -5.25 31.25
CA SER A 12 8.18 -3.92 30.72
C SER A 12 9.10 -3.42 29.60
N LEU A 13 9.57 -4.33 28.73
CA LEU A 13 9.95 -3.93 27.38
C LEU A 13 8.79 -4.25 26.44
N VAL A 14 7.70 -3.49 26.55
CA VAL A 14 6.87 -3.23 25.38
C VAL A 14 7.80 -2.49 24.44
N ALA A 15 8.36 -3.21 23.47
CA ALA A 15 9.00 -2.58 22.34
C ALA A 15 7.96 -1.61 21.77
N MET A 16 8.14 -0.32 22.03
CA MET A 16 7.64 0.72 21.15
C MET A 16 8.37 0.49 19.84
N THR A 17 7.89 -0.48 19.05
CA THR A 17 8.07 -0.42 17.62
C THR A 17 7.40 0.88 17.25
N ALA A 18 8.19 1.96 17.17
CA ALA A 18 7.86 3.02 16.25
C ALA A 18 7.57 2.27 14.95
N VAL A 19 6.31 2.21 14.57
CA VAL A 19 5.92 1.74 13.25
C VAL A 19 6.63 2.72 12.33
N THR A 20 7.83 2.36 11.90
CA THR A 20 8.41 2.86 10.67
C THR A 20 7.51 2.26 9.61
N GLY A 21 6.31 2.82 9.48
CA GLY A 21 5.39 2.49 8.42
C GLY A 21 6.10 2.92 7.16
N THR A 22 6.78 1.97 6.53
CA THR A 22 7.07 2.09 5.12
C THR A 22 5.71 2.17 4.47
N SER A 23 5.37 3.32 3.88
CA SER A 23 4.12 3.43 3.14
C SER A 23 4.16 2.38 2.03
N ASP A 24 3.24 1.42 2.10
CA ASP A 24 3.10 0.41 1.07
C ASP A 24 2.76 1.11 -0.24
N ILE A 25 3.45 0.70 -1.31
CA ILE A 25 3.24 1.29 -2.62
C ILE A 25 2.03 0.61 -3.24
N ILE A 26 1.01 1.39 -3.54
CA ILE A 26 -0.25 0.91 -4.12
C ILE A 26 -0.16 0.95 -5.65
N VAL A 27 0.40 2.03 -6.21
CA VAL A 27 0.55 2.21 -7.67
C VAL A 27 1.90 2.82 -8.00
N THR A 28 2.57 2.27 -9.02
CA THR A 28 3.75 2.87 -9.65
C THR A 28 3.51 3.01 -11.15
N ARG A 29 3.77 4.20 -11.70
CA ARG A 29 3.72 4.42 -13.15
C ARG A 29 4.87 5.34 -13.55
N CYS A 30 5.79 4.85 -14.38
CA CYS A 30 6.74 5.66 -15.14
C CYS A 30 6.31 5.67 -16.62
N TYR A 31 6.42 6.80 -17.30
CA TYR A 31 6.04 6.98 -18.70
C TYR A 31 7.16 7.63 -19.52
N PRO A 32 7.54 7.06 -20.69
CA PRO A 32 7.07 5.79 -21.25
C PRO A 32 7.39 4.60 -20.32
N PRO A 33 6.69 3.46 -20.41
CA PRO A 33 6.99 2.30 -19.58
C PRO A 33 8.47 1.89 -19.72
N PRO A 34 9.14 1.49 -18.63
CA PRO A 34 10.53 1.06 -18.70
C PRO A 34 10.65 -0.14 -19.64
N THR A 35 11.52 -0.04 -20.66
CA THR A 35 11.84 -1.15 -21.55
C THR A 35 13.08 -1.89 -21.01
N PRO A 36 13.20 -3.22 -21.22
CA PRO A 36 14.45 -3.93 -20.94
C PRO A 36 15.58 -3.29 -21.76
N ALA A 37 16.59 -2.74 -21.09
CA ALA A 37 17.56 -1.84 -21.70
C ALA A 37 18.30 -2.48 -22.89
N VAL A 38 18.26 -1.79 -24.04
CA VAL A 38 19.29 -1.89 -25.07
C VAL A 38 20.05 -0.57 -25.01
N ASN A 39 21.25 -0.61 -24.41
CA ASN A 39 22.22 0.49 -24.26
C ASN A 39 21.76 1.69 -23.40
N ALA A 40 22.02 1.63 -22.09
CA ALA A 40 21.90 2.78 -21.21
C ALA A 40 22.99 3.82 -21.53
N SER A 41 22.58 5.05 -21.88
CA SER A 41 23.49 6.18 -21.99
C SER A 41 23.93 6.64 -20.59
N THR A 42 25.21 6.93 -20.41
CA THR A 42 25.82 7.27 -19.11
C THR A 42 25.71 8.75 -18.74
N SER A 43 25.06 9.58 -19.58
CA SER A 43 24.95 11.02 -19.35
C SER A 43 23.60 11.40 -18.74
N THR A 44 23.61 11.89 -17.50
CA THR A 44 22.44 12.48 -16.85
C THR A 44 21.96 13.71 -17.63
N SER A 45 20.73 13.65 -18.11
CA SER A 45 20.08 14.75 -18.83
C SER A 45 19.87 15.97 -17.90
N ALA A 46 19.75 17.17 -18.49
CA ALA A 46 19.39 18.37 -17.74
C ALA A 46 18.06 18.18 -16.99
N PHE A 47 17.07 17.59 -17.68
CA PHE A 47 15.79 17.22 -17.11
C PHE A 47 15.91 16.37 -15.84
N ARG A 48 16.74 15.32 -15.86
CA ARG A 48 16.94 14.46 -14.70
C ARG A 48 17.57 15.20 -13.53
N ARG A 49 18.53 16.10 -13.78
CA ARG A 49 19.10 16.95 -12.72
C ARG A 49 18.05 17.86 -12.10
N ASP A 50 17.26 18.53 -12.93
CA ASP A 50 16.17 19.41 -12.46
C ASP A 50 15.11 18.61 -11.69
N LEU A 51 14.77 17.41 -12.16
CA LEU A 51 13.86 16.49 -11.48
C LEU A 51 14.40 16.06 -10.12
N LEU A 52 15.67 15.62 -10.03
CA LEU A 52 16.27 15.21 -8.77
C LEU A 52 16.29 16.35 -7.75
N SER A 53 16.56 17.58 -8.19
CA SER A 53 16.45 18.76 -7.33
C SER A 53 15.03 19.00 -6.83
N LEU A 54 14.00 18.77 -7.66
CA LEU A 54 12.61 18.87 -7.24
C LEU A 54 12.23 17.76 -6.27
N LEU A 55 12.63 16.52 -6.52
CA LEU A 55 12.35 15.37 -5.66
C LEU A 55 12.98 15.50 -4.27
N ASP A 56 14.14 16.17 -4.17
CA ASP A 56 14.80 16.46 -2.90
C ASP A 56 14.09 17.58 -2.11
N ALA A 57 13.67 18.64 -2.79
CA ALA A 57 13.06 19.81 -2.13
C ALA A 57 11.57 19.61 -1.78
N LEU A 58 10.82 18.92 -2.63
CA LEU A 58 9.36 18.79 -2.55
C LEU A 58 8.84 18.23 -1.20
N PRO A 59 9.42 17.19 -0.59
CA PRO A 59 8.95 16.67 0.69
C PRO A 59 8.94 17.73 1.79
N SER A 60 9.98 18.55 1.87
CA SER A 60 10.09 19.62 2.87
C SER A 60 9.11 20.76 2.62
N ALA A 61 8.83 21.07 1.34
CA ALA A 61 7.87 22.09 0.95
C ALA A 61 6.42 21.68 1.25
N ALA A 62 6.09 20.40 1.07
CA ALA A 62 4.75 19.86 1.29
C ALA A 62 4.46 19.53 2.76
N ALA A 63 5.48 19.21 3.56
CA ALA A 63 5.31 18.75 4.94
C ALA A 63 4.42 19.67 5.82
N PRO A 64 4.52 21.01 5.77
CA PRO A 64 3.73 21.87 6.65
C PRO A 64 2.23 21.91 6.33
N THR A 65 1.86 21.71 5.07
CA THR A 65 0.49 21.93 4.56
C THR A 65 -0.13 20.67 3.96
N GLY A 66 0.64 19.58 3.87
CA GLY A 66 0.24 18.36 3.18
C GLY A 66 0.29 18.44 1.65
N PHE A 67 0.73 19.56 1.07
CA PHE A 67 0.77 19.72 -0.39
C PHE A 67 1.87 20.68 -0.85
N ALA A 68 2.54 20.33 -1.95
CA ALA A 68 3.39 21.26 -2.69
C ALA A 68 3.38 20.98 -4.20
N SER A 69 3.62 22.04 -4.96
CA SER A 69 3.80 22.02 -6.42
C SER A 69 5.01 22.88 -6.76
N MET A 70 5.99 22.30 -7.43
CA MET A 70 7.29 22.94 -7.71
C MET A 70 7.67 22.73 -9.17
N ARG A 71 8.41 23.71 -9.74
CA ARG A 71 8.86 23.67 -11.13
C ARG A 71 10.29 24.22 -11.25
N THR A 72 11.13 23.58 -12.06
CA THR A 72 12.51 23.97 -12.31
C THR A 72 12.95 23.43 -13.67
N GLY A 73 13.62 24.25 -14.50
CA GLY A 73 14.33 23.77 -15.70
C GLY A 73 13.52 22.99 -16.74
N GLY A 74 12.18 23.13 -16.76
CA GLY A 74 11.31 22.35 -17.63
C GLY A 74 10.83 21.02 -17.02
N SER A 75 11.03 20.83 -15.72
CA SER A 75 10.46 19.76 -14.90
C SER A 75 9.48 20.34 -13.90
N SER A 76 8.38 19.64 -13.63
CA SER A 76 7.45 19.92 -12.54
C SER A 76 7.28 18.68 -11.66
N ALA A 77 7.07 18.91 -10.37
CA ALA A 77 6.77 17.85 -9.40
C ALA A 77 5.68 18.32 -8.43
N ARG A 78 4.83 17.39 -8.02
CA ARG A 78 3.71 17.63 -7.12
C ARG A 78 3.64 16.53 -6.07
N GLY A 79 3.40 16.92 -4.83
CA GLY A 79 3.29 16.03 -3.69
C GLY A 79 2.02 16.32 -2.91
N LEU A 80 1.30 15.28 -2.51
CA LEU A 80 0.08 15.36 -1.72
C LEU A 80 0.14 14.30 -0.62
N CYS A 81 0.01 14.71 0.63
CA CYS A 81 -0.15 13.82 1.77
C CYS A 81 -1.64 13.71 2.13
N PHE A 82 -2.11 12.51 2.40
CA PHE A 82 -3.53 12.25 2.57
C PHE A 82 -4.04 12.59 3.96
N GLY A 83 -5.19 13.25 4.01
CA GLY A 83 -5.82 13.70 5.25
C GLY A 83 -5.21 14.97 5.79
N ASP A 84 -5.11 15.06 7.12
CA ASP A 84 -4.41 16.12 7.84
C ASP A 84 -3.21 15.54 8.60
N PRO A 85 -2.18 15.04 7.89
CA PRO A 85 -1.05 14.40 8.53
C PRO A 85 -0.16 15.45 9.18
N ALA A 86 0.31 15.15 10.40
CA ALA A 86 1.36 15.95 11.02
C ALA A 86 2.58 16.07 10.07
N PRO A 87 3.38 17.14 10.16
CA PRO A 87 4.45 17.39 9.19
C PRO A 87 5.49 16.26 9.07
N GLY A 88 5.82 15.59 10.18
CA GLY A 88 6.78 14.48 10.20
C GLY A 88 6.36 13.28 9.33
N PRO A 89 5.16 12.70 9.54
CA PRO A 89 4.61 11.65 8.67
C PRO A 89 4.54 12.03 7.19
N CYS A 90 4.09 13.26 6.87
CA CYS A 90 4.02 13.73 5.49
C CYS A 90 5.40 13.80 4.84
N LEU A 91 6.37 14.43 5.53
CA LEU A 91 7.76 14.51 5.08
C LEU A 91 8.33 13.12 4.80
N ARG A 92 8.12 12.16 5.71
CA ARG A 92 8.62 10.79 5.57
C ARG A 92 8.04 10.10 4.35
N CYS A 93 6.71 10.13 4.19
CA CYS A 93 6.03 9.47 3.07
C CYS A 93 6.52 10.01 1.71
N LEU A 94 6.58 11.34 1.57
CA LEU A 94 7.03 11.97 0.32
C LEU A 94 8.52 11.72 0.07
N SER A 95 9.36 11.71 1.11
CA SER A 95 10.79 11.39 0.98
C SER A 95 11.02 9.94 0.52
N ASP A 96 10.29 8.98 1.11
CA ASP A 96 10.35 7.58 0.70
C ASP A 96 9.87 7.39 -0.75
N THR A 97 8.78 8.07 -1.12
CA THR A 97 8.22 8.01 -2.47
C THR A 97 9.15 8.68 -3.49
N ALA A 98 9.78 9.80 -3.15
CA ALA A 98 10.74 10.50 -3.98
C ALA A 98 11.97 9.62 -4.30
N ARG A 99 12.51 8.92 -3.29
CA ARG A 99 13.59 7.95 -3.48
C ARG A 99 13.19 6.83 -4.44
N LYS A 100 12.03 6.21 -4.19
CA LYS A 100 11.50 5.12 -5.04
C LYS A 100 11.32 5.56 -6.49
N ILE A 101 10.80 6.77 -6.72
CA ILE A 101 10.68 7.36 -8.05
C ILE A 101 12.06 7.51 -8.70
N ALA A 102 13.03 8.05 -7.97
CA ALA A 102 14.38 8.26 -8.48
C ALA A 102 15.10 6.94 -8.80
N ASP A 103 14.78 5.86 -8.09
CA ASP A 103 15.38 4.53 -8.29
C ASP A 103 14.72 3.75 -9.44
N LEU A 104 13.40 3.90 -9.60
CA LEU A 104 12.61 3.10 -10.53
C LEU A 104 12.36 3.77 -11.88
N CYS A 105 12.36 5.10 -11.94
CA CYS A 105 12.21 5.83 -13.19
C CYS A 105 13.56 6.40 -13.66
N ASP A 106 13.93 6.11 -14.91
CA ASP A 106 15.15 6.52 -15.58
C ASP A 106 15.03 7.89 -16.28
N ASP A 107 16.10 8.29 -16.98
CA ASP A 107 16.17 9.55 -17.74
C ASP A 107 15.19 9.61 -18.92
N ALA A 108 14.75 8.47 -19.44
CA ALA A 108 13.78 8.42 -20.54
C ALA A 108 12.35 8.65 -20.03
N ASN A 109 12.08 8.36 -18.75
CA ASN A 109 10.77 8.58 -18.14
C ASN A 109 10.49 10.07 -17.92
N ARG A 110 9.69 10.66 -18.81
CA ARG A 110 9.30 12.08 -18.79
C ARG A 110 8.14 12.38 -17.86
N ARG A 111 7.45 11.37 -17.33
CA ARG A 111 6.35 11.52 -16.38
C ARG A 111 6.30 10.30 -15.46
N ALA A 112 5.98 10.52 -14.19
CA ALA A 112 5.67 9.42 -13.29
C ALA A 112 4.71 9.83 -12.18
N GLY A 113 4.14 8.85 -11.51
CA GLY A 113 3.33 9.06 -10.32
C GLY A 113 3.20 7.80 -9.50
N PHE A 114 3.43 7.97 -8.21
CA PHE A 114 3.50 6.92 -7.23
C PHE A 114 2.47 7.21 -6.15
N LEU A 115 1.55 6.27 -5.97
CA LEU A 115 0.54 6.30 -4.93
C LEU A 115 0.94 5.32 -3.84
N THR A 116 0.95 5.79 -2.61
CA THR A 116 1.12 4.96 -1.41
C THR A 116 -0.09 5.16 -0.49
N ASP A 117 -0.19 4.39 0.60
CA ASP A 117 -1.27 4.59 1.57
C ASP A 117 -1.30 5.98 2.23
N GLY A 118 -0.17 6.70 2.28
CA GLY A 118 -0.05 7.97 3.00
C GLY A 118 0.09 9.20 2.12
N CYS A 119 0.54 9.04 0.87
CA CYS A 119 0.80 10.16 -0.02
C CYS A 119 0.88 9.75 -1.49
N PHE A 120 0.75 10.76 -2.34
CA PHE A 120 1.04 10.72 -3.76
C PHE A 120 2.21 11.65 -4.09
N LEU A 121 3.10 11.21 -4.97
CA LEU A 121 4.11 12.06 -5.61
C LEU A 121 4.10 11.79 -7.11
N GLY A 122 4.02 12.86 -7.91
CA GLY A 122 4.13 12.78 -9.37
C GLY A 122 5.03 13.86 -9.95
N TYR A 123 5.60 13.59 -11.13
CA TYR A 123 6.41 14.54 -11.88
C TYR A 123 6.12 14.50 -13.37
N ALA A 124 6.48 15.58 -14.06
CA ALA A 124 6.39 15.67 -15.51
C ALA A 124 7.44 16.61 -16.11
N GLY A 125 7.84 16.35 -17.35
CA GLY A 125 8.64 17.26 -18.16
C GLY A 125 7.77 18.07 -19.13
N THR A 126 8.14 19.33 -19.37
CA THR A 126 7.42 20.28 -20.26
C THR A 126 7.38 19.86 -21.73
N ASN A 127 8.21 18.90 -22.14
CA ASN A 127 8.23 18.35 -23.50
C ASN A 127 7.52 16.98 -23.58
N ALA A 128 6.85 16.51 -22.52
CA ALA A 128 6.00 15.34 -22.62
C ALA A 128 4.86 15.67 -23.61
N SER A 129 4.85 15.00 -24.76
CA SER A 129 3.99 15.29 -25.90
C SER A 129 2.52 14.90 -25.64
N SER A 130 1.87 15.61 -24.72
CA SER A 130 0.42 15.65 -24.53
C SER A 130 0.01 17.10 -24.26
N ALA A 131 -0.14 17.88 -25.32
CA ALA A 131 -0.78 19.19 -25.24
C ALA A 131 -2.27 18.99 -24.89
N GLY A 132 -2.59 18.92 -23.60
CA GLY A 132 -3.96 18.84 -23.10
C GLY A 132 -4.06 18.17 -21.73
N ALA A 133 -4.41 18.98 -20.72
CA ALA A 133 -4.68 18.63 -19.31
C ALA A 133 -3.46 18.17 -18.46
N ASP A 134 -3.16 18.98 -17.44
CA ASP A 134 -2.22 18.75 -16.31
C ASP A 134 -1.18 17.62 -16.49
N ASP A 135 0.06 18.01 -16.79
CA ASP A 135 1.14 17.08 -17.13
C ASP A 135 1.54 16.09 -16.01
N THR A 136 1.05 16.25 -14.78
CA THR A 136 1.23 15.30 -13.64
C THR A 136 -0.01 14.45 -13.32
N ASP A 137 -1.07 14.54 -14.12
CA ASP A 137 -2.38 13.90 -13.95
C ASP A 137 -2.33 12.37 -14.09
N ILE A 138 -1.91 11.66 -13.04
CA ILE A 138 -2.12 10.22 -12.96
C ILE A 138 -3.48 10.00 -12.33
N SER A 139 -4.50 10.08 -13.18
CA SER A 139 -5.86 9.75 -12.79
C SER A 139 -6.09 8.23 -12.78
N GLY A 140 -6.78 7.72 -11.77
CA GLY A 140 -7.12 6.31 -11.68
C GLY A 140 -7.92 5.93 -10.45
N VAL A 141 -8.59 4.78 -10.54
CA VAL A 141 -9.23 4.11 -9.41
C VAL A 141 -8.38 2.93 -8.97
N THR A 142 -8.19 2.78 -7.67
CA THR A 142 -7.44 1.67 -7.07
C THR A 142 -8.27 1.03 -5.98
N PHE A 143 -8.11 -0.28 -5.81
CA PHE A 143 -8.66 -1.04 -4.71
C PHE A 143 -7.51 -1.75 -3.99
N SER A 144 -7.47 -1.63 -2.67
CA SER A 144 -6.41 -2.21 -1.82
C SER A 144 -7.00 -2.65 -0.47
N GLY A 145 -6.18 -3.30 0.36
CA GLY A 145 -6.60 -3.79 1.67
C GLY A 145 -7.32 -5.14 1.63
N ASP A 146 -8.01 -5.45 2.74
CA ASP A 146 -8.67 -6.73 2.94
C ASP A 146 -9.88 -6.91 2.04
N ALA A 147 -10.17 -8.17 1.71
CA ALA A 147 -11.31 -8.52 0.90
C ALA A 147 -12.63 -8.24 1.66
N VAL A 148 -13.51 -7.40 1.09
CA VAL A 148 -14.83 -7.05 1.63
C VAL A 148 -15.97 -7.45 0.70
N PRO A 149 -17.17 -7.75 1.25
CA PRO A 149 -18.35 -7.96 0.43
C PRO A 149 -18.62 -6.77 -0.50
N CYS A 150 -19.20 -7.03 -1.66
CA CYS A 150 -19.53 -5.97 -2.60
C CYS A 150 -20.57 -5.00 -1.99
N ILE A 151 -20.34 -3.69 -2.14
CA ILE A 151 -21.22 -2.61 -1.64
C ILE A 151 -22.41 -2.38 -2.56
N ASP A 152 -23.64 -2.75 -2.20
CA ASP A 152 -24.76 -2.72 -3.13
C ASP A 152 -25.05 -1.34 -3.76
N ALA A 153 -25.89 -1.31 -4.79
CA ALA A 153 -26.18 -0.08 -5.53
C ALA A 153 -26.80 1.04 -4.68
N VAL A 154 -27.56 0.70 -3.63
CA VAL A 154 -28.16 1.69 -2.71
C VAL A 154 -27.07 2.31 -1.85
N ASP A 155 -26.19 1.48 -1.29
CA ASP A 155 -25.05 1.94 -0.51
C ASP A 155 -24.06 2.73 -1.36
N VAL A 156 -23.79 2.34 -2.60
CA VAL A 156 -22.97 3.13 -3.55
C VAL A 156 -23.55 4.53 -3.74
N GLN A 157 -24.85 4.65 -3.98
CA GLN A 157 -25.49 5.97 -4.13
C GLN A 157 -25.38 6.81 -2.86
N ARG A 158 -25.54 6.18 -1.69
CA ARG A 158 -25.38 6.84 -0.39
C ARG A 158 -23.95 7.34 -0.18
N LEU A 159 -22.95 6.52 -0.49
CA LEU A 159 -21.53 6.88 -0.38
C LEU A 159 -21.15 8.00 -1.34
N VAL A 160 -21.70 8.02 -2.56
CA VAL A 160 -21.53 9.13 -3.51
C VAL A 160 -22.13 10.42 -2.95
N ALA A 161 -23.31 10.35 -2.31
CA ALA A 161 -23.92 11.52 -1.69
C ALA A 161 -23.06 12.07 -0.53
N VAL A 162 -22.47 11.18 0.28
CA VAL A 162 -21.52 11.56 1.34
C VAL A 162 -20.27 12.21 0.74
N ALA A 163 -19.66 11.61 -0.29
CA ALA A 163 -18.52 12.22 -0.97
C ALA A 163 -18.85 13.63 -1.51
N ARG A 164 -20.06 13.82 -2.06
CA ARG A 164 -20.53 15.11 -2.58
C ARG A 164 -20.77 16.16 -1.50
N SER A 165 -21.21 15.78 -0.29
CA SER A 165 -21.39 16.74 0.80
C SER A 165 -20.06 17.28 1.34
N LEU A 166 -18.96 16.54 1.15
CA LEU A 166 -17.61 16.96 1.54
C LEU A 166 -16.96 17.93 0.54
N VAL A 167 -17.44 17.97 -0.71
CA VAL A 167 -16.89 18.82 -1.77
C VAL A 167 -16.76 20.29 -1.38
N PRO A 168 -17.79 21.00 -0.89
CA PRO A 168 -17.65 22.41 -0.55
C PRO A 168 -16.64 22.66 0.57
N LEU A 169 -16.50 21.74 1.52
CA LEU A 169 -15.56 21.88 2.65
C LEU A 169 -14.11 21.90 2.17
N SER A 170 -13.75 20.94 1.31
CA SER A 170 -12.40 20.85 0.76
C SER A 170 -12.15 21.90 -0.34
N ALA A 171 -13.11 22.10 -1.25
CA ALA A 171 -12.95 23.02 -2.38
C ALA A 171 -12.80 24.49 -1.96
N ASN A 172 -13.51 24.91 -0.91
CA ASN A 172 -13.40 26.27 -0.39
C ASN A 172 -12.21 26.47 0.57
N GLY A 173 -11.38 25.43 0.77
CA GLY A 173 -10.23 25.48 1.66
C GLY A 173 -10.60 25.64 3.14
N GLN A 174 -11.81 25.25 3.55
CA GLN A 174 -12.21 25.30 4.96
C GLN A 174 -11.40 24.29 5.78
N VAL A 175 -11.05 23.16 5.16
CA VAL A 175 -10.17 22.11 5.69
C VAL A 175 -9.26 21.60 4.57
N ALA A 176 -8.05 21.16 4.92
CA ALA A 176 -7.13 20.56 3.96
C ALA A 176 -7.71 19.28 3.34
N ALA A 177 -8.30 18.44 4.18
CA ALA A 177 -9.07 17.27 3.80
C ALA A 177 -10.39 17.22 4.60
N ALA A 178 -11.50 17.01 3.90
CA ALA A 178 -12.81 16.86 4.52
C ALA A 178 -13.13 15.37 4.66
N ASP A 179 -13.69 14.96 5.79
CA ASP A 179 -14.06 13.58 6.03
C ASP A 179 -15.48 13.42 6.62
N ALA A 180 -16.07 12.26 6.37
CA ALA A 180 -17.33 11.84 6.96
C ALA A 180 -17.40 10.32 7.03
N THR A 181 -18.23 9.83 7.95
CA THR A 181 -18.52 8.39 8.09
C THR A 181 -19.97 8.11 7.75
N ALA A 182 -20.21 7.00 7.05
CA ALA A 182 -21.54 6.46 6.81
C ALA A 182 -21.58 4.97 7.09
N THR A 183 -22.73 4.47 7.56
CA THR A 183 -22.94 3.04 7.79
C THR A 183 -23.69 2.45 6.61
N ALA A 184 -23.13 1.45 5.94
CA ALA A 184 -23.78 0.70 4.88
C ALA A 184 -24.91 -0.19 5.42
N THR A 185 -25.79 -0.68 4.55
CA THR A 185 -26.93 -1.53 4.93
C THR A 185 -26.50 -2.84 5.57
N ASN A 186 -25.33 -3.36 5.19
CA ASN A 186 -24.74 -4.56 5.77
C ASN A 186 -24.08 -4.33 7.16
N GLY A 187 -24.10 -3.10 7.67
CA GLY A 187 -23.49 -2.73 8.95
C GLY A 187 -22.03 -2.27 8.87
N ASP A 188 -21.41 -2.29 7.69
CA ASP A 188 -20.05 -1.78 7.50
C ASP A 188 -20.01 -0.27 7.75
N THR A 189 -18.95 0.20 8.39
CA THR A 189 -18.67 1.63 8.51
C THR A 189 -17.72 2.04 7.41
N VAL A 190 -18.12 3.02 6.61
CA VAL A 190 -17.34 3.57 5.52
C VAL A 190 -16.92 5.00 5.87
N ARG A 191 -15.62 5.21 6.01
CA ARG A 191 -15.01 6.53 6.13
C ARG A 191 -14.70 7.05 4.73
N VAL A 192 -15.22 8.23 4.41
CA VAL A 192 -15.00 8.94 3.15
C VAL A 192 -14.10 10.13 3.44
N LEU A 193 -13.05 10.30 2.64
CA LEU A 193 -12.12 11.43 2.72
C LEU A 193 -12.01 12.07 1.34
N ALA A 194 -12.26 13.37 1.27
CA ALA A 194 -12.19 14.20 0.07
C ALA A 194 -11.16 15.31 0.28
N GLN A 195 -10.18 15.41 -0.62
CA GLN A 195 -9.08 16.35 -0.51
C GLN A 195 -8.80 17.03 -1.85
N CYS A 196 -8.63 18.35 -1.81
CA CYS A 196 -8.25 19.16 -2.94
C CYS A 196 -6.74 19.38 -3.00
N ALA A 197 -6.20 19.45 -4.21
CA ALA A 197 -4.92 20.12 -4.43
C ALA A 197 -5.10 21.63 -4.13
N THR A 198 -4.19 22.21 -3.34
CA THR A 198 -4.36 23.57 -2.82
C THR A 198 -3.99 24.67 -3.81
N ASP A 199 -3.47 24.30 -4.98
CA ASP A 199 -3.04 25.22 -6.05
C ASP A 199 -4.09 25.37 -7.17
N ARG A 200 -5.34 24.98 -6.92
CA ARG A 200 -6.44 25.03 -7.90
C ARG A 200 -7.57 25.94 -7.46
N ALA A 201 -8.30 26.44 -8.45
CA ALA A 201 -9.51 27.20 -8.18
C ALA A 201 -10.56 26.28 -7.52
N PRO A 202 -11.33 26.77 -6.54
CA PRO A 202 -12.37 26.00 -5.86
C PRO A 202 -13.31 25.26 -6.81
N ALA A 203 -13.71 25.90 -7.92
CA ALA A 203 -14.59 25.31 -8.92
C ALA A 203 -13.97 24.10 -9.64
N GLU A 204 -12.67 24.13 -9.92
CA GLU A 204 -11.94 23.04 -10.59
C GLU A 204 -11.81 21.84 -9.65
N CYS A 205 -11.44 22.07 -8.40
CA CYS A 205 -11.40 20.98 -7.43
C CYS A 205 -12.81 20.39 -7.19
N ALA A 206 -13.83 21.25 -7.04
CA ALA A 206 -15.19 20.78 -6.84
C ALA A 206 -15.67 19.90 -7.99
N ARG A 207 -15.27 20.22 -9.23
CA ARG A 207 -15.51 19.37 -10.39
C ARG A 207 -14.75 18.04 -10.28
N CYS A 208 -13.46 18.09 -9.97
CA CYS A 208 -12.63 16.89 -9.80
C CYS A 208 -13.22 15.91 -8.78
N LEU A 209 -13.61 16.38 -7.59
CA LEU A 209 -14.17 15.52 -6.54
C LEU A 209 -15.53 14.93 -6.95
N ARG A 210 -16.37 15.71 -7.63
CA ARG A 210 -17.65 15.20 -8.17
C ARG A 210 -17.43 14.13 -9.22
N ASP A 211 -16.53 14.36 -10.16
CA ASP A 211 -16.22 13.41 -11.23
C ASP A 211 -15.57 12.13 -10.65
N SER A 212 -14.70 12.29 -9.65
CA SER A 212 -14.09 11.18 -8.89
C SER A 212 -15.14 10.33 -8.16
N SER A 213 -16.14 10.97 -7.54
CA SER A 213 -17.24 10.24 -6.88
C SER A 213 -18.05 9.39 -7.87
N LEU A 214 -18.28 9.92 -9.08
CA LEU A 214 -18.98 9.20 -10.15
C LEU A 214 -18.12 8.08 -10.74
N LEU A 215 -16.82 8.31 -10.88
CA LEU A 215 -15.88 7.30 -11.34
C LEU A 215 -15.83 6.12 -10.36
N MET A 216 -15.74 6.39 -9.06
CA MET A 216 -15.79 5.34 -8.03
C MET A 216 -17.09 4.54 -8.10
N ALA A 217 -18.24 5.21 -8.22
CA ALA A 217 -19.53 4.54 -8.34
C ALA A 217 -19.60 3.58 -9.54
N LYS A 218 -19.07 4.02 -10.69
CA LYS A 218 -18.97 3.17 -11.90
C LYS A 218 -18.04 1.98 -11.66
N SER A 219 -16.88 2.19 -11.04
CA SER A 219 -15.91 1.14 -10.75
C SER A 219 -16.49 0.07 -9.82
N TRP A 220 -17.19 0.47 -8.76
CA TRP A 220 -17.93 -0.47 -7.91
C TRP A 220 -19.02 -1.21 -8.70
N GLY A 221 -19.81 -0.50 -9.51
CA GLY A 221 -20.84 -1.12 -10.36
C GLY A 221 -20.31 -2.19 -11.32
N LEU A 222 -19.10 -2.04 -11.84
CA LEU A 222 -18.47 -3.03 -12.72
C LEU A 222 -18.07 -4.30 -11.96
N THR A 223 -17.49 -4.15 -10.77
CA THR A 223 -17.07 -5.31 -9.95
C THR A 223 -18.25 -6.17 -9.45
N PHE A 224 -19.47 -5.63 -9.40
CA PHE A 224 -20.69 -6.41 -9.12
C PHE A 224 -20.97 -7.49 -10.16
N ALA A 225 -20.69 -7.21 -11.43
CA ALA A 225 -21.00 -8.11 -12.53
C ALA A 225 -20.11 -9.37 -12.51
N ASP A 226 -18.93 -9.27 -11.91
CA ASP A 226 -17.91 -10.33 -11.93
C ASP A 226 -17.87 -11.17 -10.65
N GLY A 227 -18.75 -10.89 -9.66
CA GLY A 227 -18.71 -11.55 -8.35
C GLY A 227 -17.39 -11.30 -7.59
N ALA A 228 -16.68 -10.22 -7.95
CA ALA A 228 -15.35 -9.94 -7.45
C ALA A 228 -15.41 -9.33 -6.04
N VAL A 229 -14.67 -9.93 -5.11
CA VAL A 229 -14.45 -9.36 -3.77
C VAL A 229 -13.60 -8.10 -3.93
N GLN A 230 -14.04 -6.98 -3.34
CA GLN A 230 -13.35 -5.69 -3.43
C GLN A 230 -12.36 -5.54 -2.27
N GLY A 231 -11.39 -4.63 -2.43
CA GLY A 231 -10.54 -4.20 -1.31
C GLY A 231 -11.31 -3.29 -0.35
N SER A 232 -10.96 -3.35 0.94
CA SER A 232 -11.52 -2.50 2.00
C SER A 232 -11.15 -1.03 1.86
N VAL A 233 -10.22 -0.71 0.96
CA VAL A 233 -9.83 0.64 0.60
C VAL A 233 -10.08 0.83 -0.89
N ALA A 234 -10.80 1.91 -1.23
CA ALA A 234 -11.02 2.33 -2.60
C ALA A 234 -10.60 3.79 -2.77
N GLU A 235 -9.75 4.06 -3.73
CA GLU A 235 -9.13 5.37 -3.92
C GLU A 235 -9.33 5.86 -5.35
N VAL A 236 -9.69 7.15 -5.50
CA VAL A 236 -9.58 7.87 -6.75
C VAL A 236 -8.53 8.94 -6.59
N LEU A 237 -7.46 8.82 -7.36
CA LEU A 237 -6.59 9.95 -7.62
C LEU A 237 -7.10 10.62 -8.89
N GLY A 238 -7.51 11.88 -8.77
CA GLY A 238 -7.84 12.72 -9.90
C GLY A 238 -6.69 13.70 -10.21
N PRO A 239 -6.84 14.54 -11.24
CA PRO A 239 -5.80 15.50 -11.62
C PRO A 239 -5.45 16.48 -10.49
N ASN A 240 -6.48 16.83 -9.71
CA ASN A 240 -6.48 17.95 -8.78
C ASN A 240 -7.19 17.62 -7.45
N CYS A 241 -7.45 16.34 -7.20
CA CYS A 241 -8.15 15.92 -6.00
C CYS A 241 -7.84 14.46 -5.68
N TYR A 242 -8.14 14.09 -4.45
CA TYR A 242 -8.03 12.75 -3.94
C TYR A 242 -9.32 12.39 -3.19
N LEU A 243 -9.85 11.21 -3.47
CA LEU A 243 -11.05 10.68 -2.85
C LEU A 243 -10.78 9.27 -2.35
N ARG A 244 -10.89 9.04 -1.04
CA ARG A 244 -10.68 7.72 -0.41
C ARG A 244 -11.95 7.26 0.28
N PHE A 245 -12.26 5.99 0.11
CA PHE A 245 -13.26 5.25 0.88
C PHE A 245 -12.53 4.15 1.64
N GLN A 246 -12.73 4.10 2.95
CA GLN A 246 -12.19 3.06 3.81
C GLN A 246 -13.34 2.35 4.51
N ILE A 247 -13.50 1.07 4.21
CA ILE A 247 -14.56 0.20 4.69
C ILE A 247 -14.01 -0.57 5.88
N SER A 248 -14.76 -0.56 6.96
CA SER A 248 -14.46 -1.29 8.18
C SER A 248 -15.65 -2.14 8.55
N ALA A 249 -15.45 -3.46 8.58
CA ALA A 249 -16.48 -4.39 9.00
C ALA A 249 -16.94 -4.08 10.43
N PRO A 250 -18.23 -4.31 10.76
CA PRO A 250 -18.71 -4.11 12.11
C PRO A 250 -17.94 -5.00 13.10
N PRO A 251 -17.68 -4.51 14.33
CA PRO A 251 -17.03 -5.32 15.34
C PRO A 251 -17.88 -6.56 15.60
N LEU A 252 -17.27 -7.75 15.42
CA LEU A 252 -17.94 -9.00 15.69
C LEU A 252 -18.44 -9.06 17.14
N PRO A 253 -19.58 -9.72 17.40
CA PRO A 253 -20.00 -10.05 18.76
C PRO A 253 -18.84 -10.71 19.52
N VAL A 254 -18.66 -10.35 20.80
CA VAL A 254 -17.50 -10.79 21.60
C VAL A 254 -17.31 -12.31 21.56
N GLY A 255 -18.42 -13.08 21.58
CA GLY A 255 -18.37 -14.55 21.48
C GLY A 255 -17.87 -15.08 20.14
N GLU A 256 -18.26 -14.44 19.03
CA GLU A 256 -17.80 -14.79 17.67
C GLU A 256 -16.32 -14.42 17.49
N LYS A 257 -15.91 -13.26 18.03
CA LYS A 257 -14.50 -12.83 18.03
C LYS A 257 -13.62 -13.80 18.81
N ILE A 258 -14.05 -14.23 20.01
CA ILE A 258 -13.34 -15.24 20.81
C ILE A 258 -13.27 -16.55 20.05
N ARG A 259 -14.38 -17.03 19.46
CA ARG A 259 -14.39 -18.26 18.66
C ARG A 259 -13.41 -18.20 17.48
N ARG A 260 -13.35 -17.07 16.77
CA ARG A 260 -12.44 -16.89 15.63
C ARG A 260 -10.98 -16.83 16.08
N MET A 261 -10.67 -16.06 17.13
CA MET A 261 -9.33 -16.02 17.71
C MET A 261 -8.89 -17.42 18.18
N VAL A 262 -9.77 -18.17 18.85
CA VAL A 262 -9.47 -19.54 19.28
C VAL A 262 -9.23 -20.46 18.07
N LYS A 263 -10.07 -20.37 17.03
CA LYS A 263 -9.90 -21.15 15.81
C LYS A 263 -8.56 -20.85 15.13
N ASP A 264 -8.21 -19.58 14.96
CA ASP A 264 -6.97 -19.17 14.30
C ASP A 264 -5.75 -19.61 15.12
N HIS A 265 -5.83 -19.52 16.45
CA HIS A 265 -4.79 -20.01 17.35
C HIS A 265 -4.64 -21.53 17.30
N ILE A 266 -5.74 -22.28 17.19
CA ILE A 266 -5.71 -23.74 17.02
C ILE A 266 -5.08 -24.09 15.68
N VAL A 267 -5.48 -23.44 14.58
CA VAL A 267 -4.91 -23.67 13.24
C VAL A 267 -3.41 -23.42 13.25
N LEU A 268 -2.97 -22.28 13.78
CA LEU A 268 -1.55 -21.95 13.89
C LEU A 268 -0.78 -23.01 14.70
N THR A 269 -1.35 -23.46 15.82
CA THR A 269 -0.74 -24.49 16.69
C THR A 269 -0.60 -25.83 15.95
N VAL A 270 -1.64 -26.24 15.21
CA VAL A 270 -1.62 -27.46 14.39
C VAL A 270 -0.59 -27.34 13.26
N CYS A 271 -0.52 -26.19 12.58
CA CYS A 271 0.47 -25.94 11.53
C CYS A 271 1.91 -26.03 12.07
N ILE A 272 2.19 -25.40 13.22
CA ILE A 272 3.51 -25.47 13.86
C ILE A 272 3.83 -26.92 14.25
N GLY A 273 2.89 -27.64 14.86
CA GLY A 273 3.06 -29.05 15.23
C GLY A 273 3.38 -29.94 14.03
N PHE A 274 2.69 -29.73 12.91
CA PHE A 274 2.95 -30.46 11.67
C PHE A 274 4.34 -30.16 11.09
N ILE A 275 4.74 -28.89 11.07
CA ILE A 275 6.08 -28.49 10.59
C ILE A 275 7.17 -29.14 11.45
N LEU A 276 7.03 -29.12 12.78
CA LEU A 276 7.98 -29.76 13.69
C LEU A 276 8.02 -31.28 13.51
N ALA A 277 6.86 -31.93 13.35
CA ALA A 277 6.80 -33.37 13.10
C ALA A 277 7.53 -33.74 11.80
N VAL A 278 7.31 -33.00 10.71
CA VAL A 278 8.01 -33.23 9.44
C VAL A 278 9.51 -33.00 9.58
N ALA A 279 9.92 -31.91 10.26
CA ALA A 279 11.33 -31.58 10.49
C ALA A 279 12.07 -32.63 11.31
N ILE A 280 11.38 -33.41 12.15
CA ILE A 280 11.98 -34.49 12.95
C ILE A 280 11.92 -35.84 12.22
N VAL A 281 10.77 -36.19 11.65
CA VAL A 281 10.54 -37.51 11.06
C VAL A 281 11.37 -37.69 9.78
N VAL A 282 11.47 -36.67 8.92
CA VAL A 282 12.19 -36.79 7.65
C VAL A 282 13.69 -37.08 7.85
N PRO A 283 14.42 -36.34 8.71
CA PRO A 283 15.82 -36.66 9.01
C PRO A 283 16.02 -38.03 9.65
N VAL A 284 15.12 -38.44 10.56
CA VAL A 284 15.19 -39.76 11.21
C VAL A 284 15.01 -40.87 10.18
N VAL A 285 14.02 -40.77 9.30
CA VAL A 285 13.80 -41.74 8.22
C VAL A 285 15.00 -41.77 7.27
N HIS A 286 15.58 -40.62 6.94
CA HIS A 286 16.77 -40.53 6.10
C HIS A 286 17.99 -41.19 6.77
N ALA A 287 18.22 -40.92 8.06
CA ALA A 287 19.28 -41.55 8.85
C ALA A 287 19.09 -43.06 8.95
N CYS A 288 17.88 -43.54 9.24
CA CYS A 288 17.55 -44.96 9.25
C CYS A 288 17.83 -45.62 7.90
N ARG A 289 17.42 -45.00 6.78
CA ARG A 289 17.73 -45.49 5.43
C ARG A 289 19.22 -45.54 5.14
N MET A 290 20.00 -44.57 5.62
CA MET A 290 21.46 -44.60 5.47
C MET A 290 22.10 -45.73 6.28
N VAL A 291 21.63 -45.97 7.51
CA VAL A 291 22.13 -47.05 8.37
C VAL A 291 21.80 -48.41 7.79
N THR A 292 20.56 -48.64 7.33
CA THR A 292 20.17 -49.93 6.72
C THR A 292 20.94 -50.20 5.45
N ARG A 293 21.21 -49.17 4.63
CA ARG A 293 22.07 -49.30 3.44
C ARG A 293 23.50 -49.72 3.80
N LYS A 294 24.11 -49.07 4.81
CA LYS A 294 25.44 -49.45 5.30
C LYS A 294 25.49 -50.87 5.86
N LEU A 295 24.46 -51.30 6.59
CA LEU A 295 24.38 -52.67 7.12
C LEU A 295 24.25 -53.71 5.99
N ALA A 296 23.46 -53.42 4.95
CA ALA A 296 23.34 -54.28 3.78
C ALA A 296 24.66 -54.40 3.00
N GLU A 297 25.38 -53.28 2.82
CA GLU A 297 26.72 -53.26 2.21
C GLU A 297 27.74 -54.09 3.02
N ASN A 298 27.72 -53.95 4.36
CA ASN A 298 28.60 -54.74 5.25
C ASN A 298 28.27 -56.24 5.24
N ALA A 299 26.98 -56.61 5.16
CA ALA A 299 26.55 -58.01 5.10
C ALA A 299 26.93 -58.67 3.76
N ALA A 300 26.90 -57.93 2.65
CA ALA A 300 27.34 -58.41 1.35
C ALA A 300 28.87 -58.58 1.25
N ALA A 301 29.64 -57.91 2.12
CA ALA A 301 31.10 -57.98 2.16
C ALA A 301 31.66 -59.09 3.08
N ALA A 302 30.82 -59.86 3.78
CA ALA A 302 31.27 -60.95 4.63
C ALA A 302 31.75 -62.15 3.77
N PRO A 303 33.03 -62.57 3.85
CA PRO A 303 33.54 -63.67 3.05
C PRO A 303 32.97 -65.00 3.53
N ALA A 304 32.50 -65.81 2.58
CA ALA A 304 32.16 -67.21 2.80
C ALA A 304 33.39 -67.94 3.33
N ALA A 305 33.37 -68.30 4.62
CA ALA A 305 34.37 -69.18 5.19
C ALA A 305 34.15 -70.59 4.63
N GLU A 306 34.90 -70.88 3.57
CA GLU A 306 35.19 -72.22 3.06
C GLU A 306 35.70 -73.11 4.20
N GLY A 307 35.10 -74.28 4.35
CA GLY A 307 35.51 -75.27 5.34
C GLY A 307 36.79 -76.00 4.97
N LYS A 308 37.25 -76.87 5.89
CA LYS A 308 37.88 -78.15 5.57
C LYS A 308 37.96 -79.04 6.82
N PRO A 309 38.16 -80.36 6.63
CA PRO A 309 37.36 -81.44 7.20
C PRO A 309 37.81 -81.91 8.58
#